data_AF-A0A3L9MHE8-F1
#
_entry.id   AF-A0A3L9MHE8-F1
#
_cell.length_a   1.000
_cell.length_b   1.000
_cell.length_c   1.000
_cell.angle_alpha   90.00
_cell.angle_beta   90.00
_cell.angle_gamma   90.00
#
_symmetry.space_group_name_H-M   'P 1'
#
loop_
_entity.id
_entity.type
_entity.pdbx_description
1 polymer ?
#
loop_
_entity_poly.entity_id
_entity_poly.type
_entity_poly.pdbx_seq_one_letter_code
_entity_poly.pdbx_strand_id
1 'polypeptide(L)'
;MRQYQFLLKEKGITQSMSRKENCLDNAIIENFFGTLKSEFFFLKKFNLIQQLKKEIKQYIYYYNYQRIKSNLNKMSPIQYRTHFYNN
;
A
#
# COMPACT_ATOMS: atom_id res chain seq x y z
N MET A 1 20.95 7.38 -0.38
CA MET A 1 20.77 7.44 1.09
C MET A 1 20.80 8.87 1.60
N ARG A 2 21.96 9.57 1.59
CA ARG A 2 22.08 10.95 2.12
C ARG A 2 21.06 11.95 1.55
N GLN A 3 20.83 11.95 0.24
CA GLN A 3 19.86 12.87 -0.39
C GLN A 3 18.40 12.60 0.08
N TYR A 4 18.01 11.33 0.19
CA TYR A 4 16.69 10.95 0.68
C TYR A 4 16.53 11.34 2.16
N GLN A 5 17.55 11.08 2.98
CA GLN A 5 17.52 11.43 4.40
C GLN A 5 17.46 12.94 4.63
N PHE A 6 18.18 13.72 3.81
CA PHE A 6 18.13 15.17 3.83
C PHE A 6 16.73 15.68 3.49
N LEU A 7 16.13 15.19 2.41
CA LEU A 7 14.78 15.57 2.01
C LEU A 7 13.74 15.27 3.11
N LEU A 8 13.84 14.10 3.75
CA LEU A 8 12.94 13.77 4.86
C LEU A 8 13.13 14.72 6.04
N LYS A 9 14.37 15.08 6.37
CA LYS A 9 14.66 16.07 7.42
C LYS A 9 14.11 17.45 7.07
N GLU A 10 14.28 17.91 5.84
CA GLU A 10 13.71 19.19 5.37
C GLU A 10 12.18 19.21 5.43
N LYS A 11 11.53 18.05 5.24
CA LYS A 11 10.07 17.91 5.34
C LYS A 11 9.58 17.61 6.76
N GLY A 12 10.46 17.56 7.77
CA GLY A 12 10.08 17.25 9.15
C GLY A 12 9.62 15.79 9.34
N ILE A 13 10.02 14.87 8.45
CA ILE A 13 9.63 13.46 8.49
C ILE A 13 10.70 12.66 9.23
N THR A 14 10.34 12.10 10.38
CA THR A 14 11.18 11.15 11.13
C THR A 14 11.21 9.80 10.42
N GLN A 15 12.41 9.31 10.12
CA GLN A 15 12.58 7.96 9.58
C GLN A 15 12.42 6.93 10.70
N SER A 16 11.46 6.03 10.54
CA SER A 16 11.38 4.81 11.36
C SER A 16 12.13 3.69 10.64
N MET A 17 13.32 3.35 11.14
CA MET A 17 14.09 2.20 10.68
C MET A 17 14.09 1.18 11.82
N SER A 18 13.28 0.14 11.66
CA SER A 18 13.27 -0.98 12.59
C SER A 18 14.62 -1.70 12.60
N ARG A 19 14.99 -2.26 13.76
CA ARG A 19 16.18 -3.11 13.87
C ARG A 19 16.03 -4.31 12.93
N LYS A 20 17.16 -4.85 12.47
CA LYS A 20 17.20 -6.14 11.77
C LYS A 20 16.42 -7.16 12.61
N GLU A 21 15.59 -7.97 11.95
CA GLU A 21 14.67 -8.98 12.55
C GLU A 21 13.35 -8.44 13.13
N ASN A 22 13.07 -7.13 13.08
CA ASN A 22 11.72 -6.63 13.35
C ASN A 22 10.89 -6.51 12.06
N CYS A 23 10.07 -7.53 11.78
CA CYS A 23 9.23 -7.59 10.59
C CYS A 23 7.89 -6.87 10.73
N LEU A 24 7.48 -6.46 11.95
CA LEU A 24 6.15 -5.92 12.20
C LEU A 24 5.85 -4.66 11.38
N ASP A 25 6.85 -3.78 11.26
CA ASP A 25 6.73 -2.55 10.47
C ASP A 25 6.58 -2.85 8.96
N ASN A 26 7.14 -3.97 8.49
CA ASN A 26 7.11 -4.35 7.07
C ASN A 26 5.94 -5.27 6.72
N ALA A 27 5.39 -6.00 7.69
CA ALA A 27 4.39 -7.04 7.47
C ALA A 27 3.14 -6.53 6.72
N ILE A 28 2.70 -5.30 7.01
CA ILE A 28 1.52 -4.68 6.38
C ILE A 28 1.77 -4.44 4.89
N ILE A 29 2.92 -3.86 4.53
CA ILE A 29 3.23 -3.55 3.14
C ILE A 29 3.59 -4.82 2.35
N GLU A 30 4.23 -5.81 3.00
CA GLU A 30 4.45 -7.14 2.43
C GLU A 30 3.15 -7.84 2.11
N ASN A 31 2.17 -7.81 3.02
CA ASN A 31 0.84 -8.36 2.78
C ASN A 31 0.18 -7.71 1.55
N PHE A 32 0.20 -6.38 1.46
CA PHE A 32 -0.30 -5.66 0.29
C PHE A 32 0.38 -6.11 -1.01
N PHE A 33 1.72 -6.21 -1.02
CA PHE A 33 2.44 -6.65 -2.21
C PHE A 33 2.15 -8.10 -2.58
N GLY A 34 1.98 -8.99 -1.60
CA GLY A 34 1.54 -10.37 -1.83
C GLY A 34 0.19 -10.40 -2.54
N THR A 35 -0.78 -9.66 -2.03
CA THR A 35 -2.13 -9.56 -2.60
C THR A 35 -2.13 -8.93 -4.00
N LEU A 36 -1.43 -7.81 -4.21
CA LEU A 36 -1.28 -7.18 -5.52
C LEU A 36 -0.70 -8.15 -6.56
N LYS A 37 0.31 -8.94 -6.15
CA LYS A 37 0.95 -9.87 -7.06
C LYS A 37 0.03 -11.03 -7.43
N SER A 38 -0.60 -11.66 -6.44
CA SER A 38 -1.45 -12.84 -6.67
C SER A 38 -2.74 -12.52 -7.41
N GLU A 39 -3.39 -11.42 -7.08
CA GLU A 39 -4.72 -11.08 -7.63
C GLU A 39 -4.65 -10.28 -8.93
N PHE A 40 -3.51 -9.68 -9.26
CA PHE A 40 -3.40 -8.79 -10.41
C PHE A 40 -2.17 -9.07 -11.26
N PHE A 41 -0.97 -9.00 -10.69
CA PHE A 41 0.26 -9.02 -11.50
C PHE A 41 0.49 -10.36 -12.20
N PHE A 42 0.35 -11.48 -11.49
CA PHE A 42 0.59 -12.82 -12.05
C PHE A 42 -0.51 -13.29 -13.01
N LEU A 43 -1.68 -12.65 -13.00
CA LEU A 43 -2.81 -13.03 -13.85
C LEU A 43 -2.78 -12.37 -15.23
N LYS A 44 -1.81 -11.48 -15.49
CA LYS A 44 -1.75 -10.68 -16.72
C LYS A 44 -0.36 -10.65 -17.32
N LYS A 45 -0.30 -10.51 -18.64
CA LYS A 45 0.93 -10.16 -19.36
C LYS A 45 0.88 -8.70 -19.75
N PHE A 46 1.99 -7.99 -19.56
CA PHE A 46 2.11 -6.59 -19.90
C PHE A 46 3.17 -6.43 -20.97
N ASN A 47 2.81 -5.76 -22.07
CA ASN A 47 3.73 -5.50 -23.18
C ASN A 47 4.47 -4.17 -22.99
N LEU A 48 3.90 -3.24 -22.21
CA LEU A 48 4.41 -1.90 -22.01
C LEU A 48 4.39 -1.51 -20.53
N ILE A 49 5.48 -0.89 -20.07
CA ILE A 49 5.59 -0.37 -18.70
C ILE A 49 4.51 0.68 -18.41
N GLN A 50 4.13 1.49 -19.41
CA GLN A 50 3.07 2.49 -19.26
C GLN A 50 1.70 1.86 -18.96
N GLN A 51 1.39 0.74 -19.62
CA GLN A 51 0.17 -0.03 -19.34
C GLN A 51 0.21 -0.58 -17.91
N LEU A 52 1.31 -1.21 -17.52
CA LEU A 52 1.49 -1.72 -16.16
C LEU A 52 1.29 -0.61 -15.11
N LYS A 53 1.90 0.57 -15.31
CA LYS A 53 1.72 1.72 -14.42
C LYS A 53 0.26 2.17 -14.31
N LYS A 54 -0.46 2.25 -15.45
CA LYS A 54 -1.88 2.63 -15.47
C LYS A 54 -2.73 1.62 -14.69
N GLU A 55 -2.52 0.34 -14.94
CA GLU A 55 -3.31 -0.71 -14.30
C GLU A 55 -2.98 -0.87 -12.81
N ILE A 56 -1.72 -0.70 -12.39
CA ILE A 56 -1.36 -0.65 -10.97
C ILE A 56 -2.10 0.48 -10.26
N LYS A 57 -2.20 1.67 -10.86
CA LYS A 57 -2.96 2.78 -10.28
C LYS A 57 -4.44 2.43 -10.11
N GLN A 58 -5.04 1.78 -11.10
CA GLN A 58 -6.42 1.30 -11.03
C GLN A 58 -6.62 0.25 -9.93
N TYR A 59 -5.68 -0.69 -9.81
CA TYR A 59 -5.71 -1.69 -8.75
C TYR A 59 -5.60 -1.06 -7.36
N ILE A 60 -4.71 -0.08 -7.16
CA ILE A 60 -4.57 0.65 -5.89
C ILE A 60 -5.87 1.38 -5.54
N TYR A 61 -6.53 2.00 -6.54
CA TYR A 61 -7.83 2.63 -6.34
C TYR A 61 -8.88 1.60 -5.89
N TYR A 62 -9.00 0.49 -6.61
CA TYR A 62 -9.88 -0.62 -6.22
C TYR A 62 -9.59 -1.11 -4.81
N TYR A 63 -8.33 -1.38 -4.48
CA TYR A 63 -7.91 -1.90 -3.18
C TYR A 63 -8.32 -0.97 -2.04
N ASN A 64 -8.14 0.34 -2.20
CA ASN A 64 -8.39 1.31 -1.13
C ASN A 64 -9.86 1.72 -1.00
N TYR A 65 -10.59 1.86 -2.12
CA TYR A 65 -11.93 2.45 -2.13
C TYR A 65 -13.06 1.44 -2.31
N GLN A 66 -12.81 0.31 -2.97
CA GLN A 66 -13.86 -0.61 -3.42
C GLN A 66 -13.74 -2.02 -2.83
N ARG A 67 -12.53 -2.46 -2.44
CA ARG A 67 -12.31 -3.81 -1.92
C ARG A 67 -13.04 -4.00 -0.60
N ILE A 68 -14.06 -4.86 -0.61
CA ILE A 68 -14.76 -5.28 0.59
C ILE A 68 -13.87 -6.22 1.40
N LYS A 69 -13.65 -5.90 2.68
CA LYS A 69 -12.94 -6.77 3.62
C LYS A 69 -13.87 -7.24 4.72
N SER A 70 -14.07 -8.56 4.83
CA SER A 70 -14.97 -9.15 5.84
C SER A 70 -14.56 -8.80 7.27
N ASN A 71 -13.25 -8.72 7.54
CA ASN A 71 -12.69 -8.33 8.84
C ASN A 71 -12.76 -6.81 9.11
N LEU A 72 -13.20 -6.00 8.14
CA LEU A 72 -13.44 -4.56 8.30
C LEU A 72 -14.95 -4.24 8.25
N ASN A 73 -15.81 -5.12 8.78
CA ASN A 73 -17.27 -4.96 8.72
C ASN A 73 -17.80 -4.75 7.30
N LYS A 74 -17.20 -5.44 6.32
CA LYS A 74 -17.51 -5.31 4.88
C LYS A 74 -17.27 -3.90 4.31
N MET A 75 -16.44 -3.09 4.97
CA MET A 75 -16.01 -1.79 4.46
C MET A 75 -14.75 -1.91 3.61
N SER A 76 -14.54 -0.92 2.72
CA SER A 76 -13.24 -0.71 2.10
C SER A 76 -12.22 -0.13 3.08
N PRO A 77 -10.90 -0.25 2.83
CA PRO A 77 -9.89 0.31 3.71
C PRO A 77 -10.09 1.80 4.04
N ILE A 78 -10.50 2.60 3.05
CA ILE A 78 -10.78 4.03 3.29
C ILE A 78 -12.06 4.23 4.08
N GLN A 79 -13.14 3.51 3.75
CA GLN A 79 -14.39 3.60 4.52
C GLN A 79 -14.17 3.25 5.99
N TYR A 80 -13.43 2.16 6.26
CA TYR A 80 -13.04 1.77 7.60
C TYR A 80 -12.24 2.88 8.27
N ARG A 81 -11.22 3.43 7.61
CA ARG A 81 -10.41 4.53 8.15
C ARG A 81 -11.24 5.78 8.50
N THR A 82 -12.16 6.20 7.63
CA THR A 82 -12.99 7.39 7.86
C THR A 82 -14.07 7.15 8.92
N HIS A 83 -14.56 5.91 9.06
CA HIS A 83 -15.54 5.55 10.09
C HIS A 83 -15.02 5.80 11.52
N PHE A 84 -13.71 5.60 11.77
CA PHE A 84 -13.12 5.88 13.09
C PHE A 84 -12.98 7.37 13.42
N TYR A 85 -12.99 8.26 12.44
CA TYR A 85 -12.89 9.71 12.69
C TYR A 85 -14.26 10.38 12.92
N ASN A 86 -15.35 9.69 12.58
CA ASN A 86 -16.72 10.20 12.73
C ASN A 86 -17.40 9.72 14.04
N ASN A 87 -16.68 8.97 14.87
CA ASN A 87 -17.07 8.56 16.22
C ASN A 87 -16.11 9.18 17.24
#